data_AF-A0A8S1V4B4-F1
#
_entry.id   AF-A0A8S1V4B4-F1
#
_cell.length_a   1.000
_cell.length_b   1.000
_cell.length_c   1.000
_cell.angle_alpha   90.00
_cell.angle_beta   90.00
_cell.angle_gamma   90.00
#
_symmetry.space_group_name_H-M   'P 1'
#
loop_
_entity.id
_entity.type
_entity.pdbx_description
1 polymer ?
#
loop_
_entity_poly.entity_id
_entity_poly.type
_entity_poly.pdbx_seq_one_letter_code
_entity_poly.pdbx_strand_id
1 'polypeptide(L)'
;MYSNNGPKVPNVKDSYLIPPNPGAETPTDIGQSAIQHDIQVLPIHMKEAITDDRLLSILICPKGYEMFVQNMQTNLTIAVSIKAQSTLLQFCNEMNIDPLEFNIFTLTEYMDTFYSCIYNDYPMPPNLTKETYLKVDSLYALTIALQLYQTQHQVDVFSSPFFESLLSYFDSALTQQADKNQKYIIYSAHDINVQLIASALNFTSAECMAQVYLGQEVSNKNCIYTYPGFASNIIWELWEEEQTHDHYIKVLYNGTEMNICNTDSKKCSYKIFKQLIENQRRDFQKECSVEIEPIIEEKVPVWMITLSIIFLFILFSMILYILCLSKKLRENGKTKLNEDKEP
;
A
#
# COMPACT_ATOMS: atom_id res chain seq x y z
N MET A 1 -0.88 24.37 -16.13
CA MET A 1 -1.40 24.34 -17.51
C MET A 1 -2.27 23.10 -17.63
N TYR A 2 -3.57 23.22 -17.37
CA TYR A 2 -4.50 22.12 -17.60
C TYR A 2 -4.88 22.16 -19.08
N SER A 3 -4.62 21.09 -19.83
CA SER A 3 -5.09 21.00 -21.21
C SER A 3 -6.61 20.82 -21.18
N ASN A 4 -7.35 21.74 -21.79
CA ASN A 4 -8.81 21.64 -22.05
C ASN A 4 -9.15 20.55 -23.08
N ASN A 5 -8.43 19.44 -23.07
CA ASN A 5 -8.60 18.32 -24.00
C ASN A 5 -9.45 17.21 -23.36
N GLY A 6 -10.53 17.59 -22.67
CA GLY A 6 -11.57 16.64 -22.34
C GLY A 6 -12.06 15.94 -23.62
N PRO A 7 -12.57 14.69 -23.54
CA PRO A 7 -13.07 13.99 -24.70
C PRO A 7 -14.12 14.85 -25.38
N LYS A 8 -13.91 15.17 -26.67
CA LYS A 8 -14.92 15.85 -27.49
C LYS A 8 -16.17 14.97 -27.49
N VAL A 9 -17.22 15.42 -26.82
CA VAL A 9 -18.51 14.73 -26.85
C VAL A 9 -18.92 14.61 -28.32
N PRO A 10 -19.18 13.40 -28.84
CA PRO A 10 -19.64 13.24 -30.22
C PRO A 10 -20.89 14.09 -30.45
N ASN A 11 -21.14 14.47 -31.69
CA ASN A 11 -22.27 15.32 -32.06
C ASN A 11 -23.58 14.51 -31.96
N VAL A 12 -24.04 14.24 -30.74
CA VAL A 12 -25.29 13.55 -30.42
C VAL A 12 -26.40 14.57 -30.18
N LYS A 13 -27.62 14.25 -30.59
CA LYS A 13 -28.80 15.08 -30.30
C LYS A 13 -28.97 15.20 -28.78
N ASP A 14 -29.34 16.39 -28.30
CA ASP A 14 -29.52 16.68 -26.87
C ASP A 14 -30.43 15.67 -26.15
N SER A 15 -31.42 15.10 -26.85
CA SER A 15 -32.30 14.05 -26.32
C SER A 15 -31.58 12.79 -25.84
N TYR A 16 -30.37 12.51 -26.33
CA TYR A 16 -29.53 11.37 -25.89
C TYR A 16 -28.64 11.72 -24.70
N LEU A 17 -28.56 13.00 -24.34
CA LEU A 17 -27.79 13.51 -23.20
C LEU A 17 -28.65 13.61 -21.93
N ILE A 18 -29.97 13.45 -22.06
CA ILE A 18 -30.93 13.56 -20.97
C ILE A 18 -31.19 12.16 -20.38
N PRO A 19 -31.08 11.97 -19.04
CA PRO A 19 -31.50 10.74 -18.38
C PRO A 19 -32.97 10.41 -18.69
N PRO A 20 -33.40 9.13 -18.72
CA PRO A 20 -34.75 8.73 -19.11
C PRO A 20 -35.87 9.12 -18.11
N ASN A 21 -35.59 10.01 -17.15
CA ASN A 21 -36.53 10.42 -16.12
C ASN A 21 -37.44 11.57 -16.59
N PRO A 22 -38.76 11.51 -16.32
CA PRO A 22 -39.67 12.61 -16.59
C PRO A 22 -39.23 13.87 -15.82
N GLY A 23 -39.02 14.98 -16.54
CA GLY A 23 -38.59 16.26 -15.95
C GLY A 23 -37.07 16.44 -15.82
N ALA A 24 -36.26 15.54 -16.38
CA ALA A 24 -34.83 15.76 -16.48
C ALA A 24 -34.53 16.90 -17.47
N GLU A 25 -33.78 17.90 -17.01
CA GLU A 25 -33.26 18.99 -17.83
C GLU A 25 -31.78 18.74 -18.14
N THR A 26 -31.34 19.13 -19.33
CA THR A 26 -29.92 19.09 -19.68
C THR A 26 -29.18 20.09 -18.78
N PRO A 27 -28.14 19.68 -18.04
CA PRO A 27 -27.33 20.60 -17.26
C PRO A 27 -26.78 21.73 -18.15
N THR A 28 -26.82 22.98 -17.66
CA THR A 28 -26.38 24.15 -18.44
C THR A 28 -24.89 24.13 -18.78
N ASP A 29 -24.12 23.30 -18.11
CA ASP A 29 -22.67 23.10 -18.24
C ASP A 29 -22.30 21.85 -19.07
N ILE A 30 -23.27 21.24 -19.77
CA ILE A 30 -22.99 20.06 -20.60
C ILE A 30 -21.92 20.34 -21.66
N GLY A 31 -20.91 19.47 -21.74
CA GLY A 31 -19.77 19.63 -22.64
C GLY A 31 -18.71 20.65 -22.19
N GLN A 32 -18.92 21.38 -21.07
CA GLN A 32 -17.90 22.23 -20.46
C GLN A 32 -16.97 21.43 -19.55
N SER A 33 -17.53 20.47 -18.81
CA SER A 33 -16.77 19.56 -17.96
C SER A 33 -17.29 18.13 -18.08
N ALA A 34 -16.43 17.16 -17.80
CA ALA A 34 -16.82 15.75 -17.74
C ALA A 34 -17.64 15.43 -16.48
N ILE A 35 -17.37 16.14 -15.38
CA ILE A 35 -18.07 16.05 -14.08
C ILE A 35 -18.23 17.48 -13.55
N GLN A 36 -19.36 17.78 -12.91
CA GLN A 36 -19.60 19.09 -12.33
C GLN A 36 -18.43 19.53 -11.43
N HIS A 37 -18.06 20.81 -11.51
CA HIS A 37 -16.92 21.40 -10.77
C HIS A 37 -15.53 20.88 -11.15
N ASP A 38 -15.34 20.34 -12.36
CA ASP A 38 -14.03 19.87 -12.86
C ASP A 38 -13.37 18.81 -11.96
N ILE A 39 -14.19 17.99 -11.31
CA ILE A 39 -13.72 16.89 -10.47
C ILE A 39 -13.03 15.85 -11.36
N GLN A 40 -11.77 15.58 -11.07
CA GLN A 40 -11.04 14.45 -11.66
C GLN A 40 -11.14 13.24 -10.73
N VAL A 41 -11.83 12.19 -11.20
CA VAL A 41 -11.83 10.91 -10.49
C VAL A 41 -10.51 10.19 -10.78
N LEU A 42 -9.82 9.79 -9.72
CA LEU A 42 -8.61 8.98 -9.77
C LEU A 42 -8.91 7.61 -9.13
N PRO A 43 -8.55 6.49 -9.78
CA PRO A 43 -8.77 5.17 -9.20
C PRO A 43 -7.89 4.97 -7.97
N ILE A 44 -8.48 4.44 -6.89
CA ILE A 44 -7.77 4.00 -5.69
C ILE A 44 -7.84 2.48 -5.66
N HIS A 45 -6.68 1.84 -5.79
CA HIS A 45 -6.57 0.40 -5.72
C HIS A 45 -6.38 -0.03 -4.26
N MET A 46 -7.04 -1.11 -3.88
CA MET A 46 -6.94 -1.67 -2.53
C MET A 46 -6.90 -3.20 -2.60
N LYS A 47 -6.26 -3.80 -1.59
CA LYS A 47 -6.37 -5.22 -1.29
C LYS A 47 -7.25 -5.43 -0.07
N GLU A 48 -7.83 -6.61 0.06
CA GLU A 48 -8.48 -6.99 1.32
C GLU A 48 -7.44 -7.08 2.43
N ALA A 49 -7.81 -6.66 3.65
CA ALA A 49 -6.87 -6.54 4.75
C ALA A 49 -6.09 -7.83 5.05
N ILE A 50 -6.76 -8.99 4.94
CA ILE A 50 -6.17 -10.32 5.17
C ILE A 50 -5.19 -10.77 4.08
N THR A 51 -5.14 -10.07 2.94
CA THR A 51 -4.25 -10.36 1.80
C THR A 51 -3.26 -9.23 1.52
N ASP A 52 -3.29 -8.15 2.30
CA ASP A 52 -2.40 -7.00 2.12
C ASP A 52 -1.07 -7.23 2.83
N ASP A 53 -0.20 -7.95 2.15
CA ASP A 53 1.17 -8.22 2.56
C ASP A 53 2.09 -7.00 2.50
N ARG A 54 1.69 -5.90 1.86
CA ARG A 54 2.54 -4.72 1.67
C ARG A 54 2.31 -3.68 2.76
N LEU A 55 1.05 -3.42 3.09
CA LEU A 55 0.67 -2.42 4.08
C LEU A 55 0.17 -3.04 5.38
N LEU A 56 -0.18 -4.33 5.43
CA LEU A 56 -0.68 -4.96 6.66
C LEU A 56 0.07 -6.26 6.99
N SER A 57 1.34 -6.36 6.58
CA SER A 57 2.22 -7.51 6.79
C SER A 57 2.27 -8.01 8.24
N ILE A 58 2.31 -7.11 9.22
CA ILE A 58 2.31 -7.43 10.65
C ILE A 58 1.03 -8.19 11.03
N LEU A 59 -0.12 -7.75 10.54
CA LEU A 59 -1.44 -8.28 10.93
C LEU A 59 -1.72 -9.65 10.30
N ILE A 60 -1.22 -9.87 9.08
CA ILE A 60 -1.49 -11.11 8.35
C ILE A 60 -0.45 -12.21 8.61
N CYS A 61 0.61 -11.91 9.35
CA CYS A 61 1.66 -12.87 9.69
C CYS A 61 1.27 -13.69 10.93
N PRO A 62 1.01 -15.01 10.83
CA PRO A 62 0.68 -15.85 11.99
C PRO A 62 1.75 -15.79 13.09
N LYS A 63 3.03 -15.78 12.71
CA LYS A 63 4.14 -15.63 13.67
C LYS A 63 4.25 -14.23 14.27
N GLY A 64 3.58 -13.23 13.69
CA GLY A 64 3.54 -11.87 14.24
C GLY A 64 2.97 -11.84 15.64
N TYR A 65 1.97 -12.68 15.95
CA TYR A 65 1.43 -12.80 17.30
C TYR A 65 2.45 -13.41 18.28
N GLU A 66 3.19 -14.45 17.86
CA GLU A 66 4.24 -15.05 18.69
C GLU A 66 5.36 -14.03 18.98
N MET A 67 5.76 -13.26 17.95
CA MET A 67 6.74 -12.19 18.07
C MET A 67 6.27 -11.09 19.03
N PHE A 68 5.00 -10.70 18.95
CA PHE A 68 4.38 -9.77 19.90
C PHE A 68 4.48 -10.27 21.35
N VAL A 69 4.09 -11.53 21.61
CA VAL A 69 4.17 -12.11 22.96
C VAL A 69 5.61 -12.17 23.47
N GLN A 70 6.57 -12.51 22.60
CA GLN A 70 8.00 -12.50 22.93
C GLN A 70 8.47 -11.09 23.28
N ASN A 71 8.07 -10.09 22.51
CA ASN A 71 8.46 -8.70 22.71
C ASN A 71 8.09 -8.21 24.11
N MET A 72 6.92 -8.60 24.63
CA MET A 72 6.45 -8.23 25.98
C MET A 72 7.36 -8.71 27.11
N GLN A 73 8.19 -9.74 26.87
CA GLN A 73 9.02 -10.40 27.88
C GLN A 73 10.50 -10.00 27.79
N THR A 74 10.84 -9.09 26.89
CA THR A 74 12.23 -8.66 26.66
C THR A 74 12.75 -7.76 27.78
N ASN A 75 14.06 -7.78 28.00
CA ASN A 75 14.72 -6.87 28.95
C ASN A 75 14.45 -5.40 28.63
N LEU A 76 14.34 -5.04 27.35
CA LEU A 76 14.03 -3.69 26.91
C LEU A 76 12.63 -3.27 27.39
N THR A 77 11.63 -4.10 27.12
CA THR A 77 10.24 -3.85 27.57
C THR A 77 10.15 -3.79 29.08
N ILE A 78 10.82 -4.70 29.79
CA ILE A 78 10.84 -4.71 31.26
C ILE A 78 11.45 -3.41 31.80
N ALA A 79 12.58 -2.96 31.24
CA ALA A 79 13.24 -1.72 31.66
C ALA A 79 12.36 -0.47 31.44
N VAL A 80 11.71 -0.38 30.27
CA VAL A 80 10.76 0.70 29.97
C VAL A 80 9.56 0.65 30.91
N SER A 81 9.00 -0.53 31.15
CA SER A 81 7.85 -0.73 32.05
C SER A 81 8.18 -0.33 33.49
N ILE A 82 9.36 -0.69 34.00
CA ILE A 82 9.82 -0.28 35.32
C ILE A 82 9.95 1.25 35.40
N LYS A 83 10.56 1.89 34.39
CA LYS A 83 10.69 3.36 34.34
C LYS A 83 9.33 4.05 34.26
N ALA A 84 8.37 3.47 33.54
CA ALA A 84 7.03 4.01 33.35
C ALA A 84 6.10 3.78 34.56
N GLN A 85 6.42 2.88 35.49
CA GLN A 85 5.51 2.42 36.53
C GLN A 85 4.84 3.56 37.32
N SER A 86 5.60 4.54 37.81
CA SER A 86 5.02 5.65 38.57
C SER A 86 4.09 6.53 37.73
N THR A 87 4.46 6.79 36.47
CA THR A 87 3.63 7.52 35.50
C THR A 87 2.34 6.76 35.21
N LEU A 88 2.41 5.44 34.98
CA LEU A 88 1.23 4.63 34.68
C LEU A 88 0.30 4.52 35.89
N LEU A 89 0.83 4.42 37.11
CA LEU A 89 0.02 4.43 38.34
C LEU A 89 -0.69 5.78 38.53
N GLN A 90 0.00 6.89 38.27
CA GLN A 90 -0.61 8.22 38.29
C GLN A 90 -1.73 8.33 37.24
N PHE A 91 -1.47 7.86 36.02
CA PHE A 91 -2.45 7.81 34.94
C PHE A 91 -3.69 6.99 35.34
N CYS A 92 -3.51 5.79 35.89
CA CYS A 92 -4.62 4.95 36.34
C CYS A 92 -5.45 5.63 37.42
N ASN A 93 -4.81 6.30 38.38
CA ASN A 93 -5.51 7.03 39.44
C ASN A 93 -6.32 8.22 38.88
N GLU A 94 -5.75 9.01 37.98
CA GLU A 94 -6.43 10.14 37.34
C GLU A 94 -7.59 9.69 36.44
N MET A 95 -7.46 8.53 35.80
CA MET A 95 -8.47 7.95 34.91
C MET A 95 -9.48 7.03 35.61
N ASN A 96 -9.30 6.76 36.91
CA ASN A 96 -10.09 5.79 37.68
C ASN A 96 -10.09 4.37 37.05
N ILE A 97 -8.91 3.89 36.68
CA ILE A 97 -8.65 2.56 36.10
C ILE A 97 -8.00 1.67 37.18
N ASP A 98 -8.35 0.38 37.22
CA ASP A 98 -7.63 -0.59 38.07
C ASP A 98 -6.19 -0.78 37.56
N PRO A 99 -5.15 -0.42 38.33
CA PRO A 99 -3.77 -0.58 37.91
C PRO A 99 -3.35 -2.05 37.71
N LEU A 100 -4.12 -3.03 38.18
CA LEU A 100 -3.88 -4.45 37.93
C LEU A 100 -4.29 -4.88 36.51
N GLU A 101 -5.22 -4.15 35.88
CA GLU A 101 -5.70 -4.42 34.52
C GLU A 101 -5.00 -3.54 33.47
N PHE A 102 -4.10 -2.64 33.90
CA PHE A 102 -3.45 -1.67 33.05
C PHE A 102 -1.95 -1.89 32.95
N ASN A 103 -1.43 -1.91 31.73
CA ASN A 103 0.00 -1.98 31.47
C ASN A 103 0.38 -1.01 30.33
N ILE A 104 1.68 -0.95 30.01
CA ILE A 104 2.17 -0.04 28.97
C ILE A 104 1.51 -0.27 27.61
N PHE A 105 1.14 -1.50 27.25
CA PHE A 105 0.52 -1.80 25.96
C PHE A 105 -0.94 -1.36 25.87
N THR A 106 -1.68 -1.46 26.97
CA THR A 106 -3.07 -0.95 27.07
C THR A 106 -3.14 0.57 26.87
N LEU A 107 -2.03 1.29 27.09
CA LEU A 107 -1.97 2.73 26.88
C LEU A 107 -2.31 3.16 25.45
N THR A 108 -2.00 2.32 24.45
CA THR A 108 -2.19 2.64 23.02
C THR A 108 -3.64 2.98 22.68
N GLU A 109 -4.61 2.26 23.25
CA GLU A 109 -6.05 2.49 23.02
C GLU A 109 -6.52 3.85 23.58
N TYR A 110 -6.00 4.22 24.75
CA TYR A 110 -6.31 5.51 25.37
C TYR A 110 -5.69 6.66 24.60
N MET A 111 -4.43 6.50 24.20
CA MET A 111 -3.73 7.55 23.47
C MET A 111 -4.37 7.82 22.11
N ASP A 112 -4.73 6.79 21.34
CA ASP A 112 -5.44 6.98 20.06
C ASP A 112 -6.74 7.76 20.22
N THR A 113 -7.52 7.42 21.25
CA THR A 113 -8.74 8.15 21.63
C THR A 113 -8.44 9.61 21.98
N PHE A 114 -7.41 9.86 22.78
CA PHE A 114 -7.04 11.22 23.20
C PHE A 114 -6.54 12.08 22.05
N TYR A 115 -5.73 11.52 21.15
CA TYR A 115 -5.34 12.20 19.93
C TYR A 115 -6.58 12.62 19.14
N SER A 116 -7.51 11.69 18.92
CA SER A 116 -8.78 12.00 18.24
C SER A 116 -9.58 13.09 18.96
N CYS A 117 -9.68 13.05 20.30
CA CYS A 117 -10.37 14.09 21.07
C CYS A 117 -9.73 15.47 20.89
N ILE A 118 -8.41 15.56 21.00
CA ILE A 118 -7.67 16.82 20.87
C ILE A 118 -7.89 17.46 19.50
N TYR A 119 -7.82 16.68 18.41
CA TYR A 119 -8.02 17.20 17.06
C TYR A 119 -9.46 17.61 16.75
N ASN A 120 -10.44 17.09 17.49
CA ASN A 120 -11.86 17.41 17.34
C ASN A 120 -12.36 18.40 18.40
N ASP A 121 -11.47 18.99 19.21
CA ASP A 121 -11.82 19.90 20.33
C ASP A 121 -12.80 19.26 21.33
N TYR A 122 -12.71 17.93 21.53
CA TYR A 122 -13.46 17.24 22.57
C TYR A 122 -12.77 17.39 23.92
N PRO A 123 -13.56 17.50 25.02
CA PRO A 123 -13.00 17.62 26.35
C PRO A 123 -12.22 16.36 26.73
N MET A 124 -11.01 16.55 27.24
CA MET A 124 -10.23 15.49 27.87
C MET A 124 -10.86 15.08 29.21
N PRO A 125 -10.59 13.87 29.71
CA PRO A 125 -11.03 13.45 31.04
C PRO A 125 -10.69 14.51 32.10
N PRO A 126 -11.65 14.98 32.90
CA PRO A 126 -11.48 16.19 33.72
C PRO A 126 -10.41 16.06 34.81
N ASN A 127 -10.10 14.83 35.22
CA ASN A 127 -9.10 14.52 36.24
C ASN A 127 -7.71 14.26 35.65
N LEU A 128 -7.60 14.07 34.33
CA LEU A 128 -6.32 13.84 33.66
C LEU A 128 -5.55 15.15 33.56
N THR A 129 -4.44 15.23 34.28
CA THR A 129 -3.60 16.42 34.26
C THR A 129 -2.80 16.48 32.95
N LYS A 130 -2.52 17.70 32.49
CA LYS A 130 -1.68 17.92 31.30
C LYS A 130 -0.29 17.30 31.48
N GLU A 131 0.27 17.33 32.68
CA GLU A 131 1.58 16.74 32.97
C GLU A 131 1.57 15.22 32.80
N THR A 132 0.58 14.54 33.39
CA THR A 132 0.41 13.08 33.24
C THR A 132 0.20 12.71 31.77
N TYR A 133 -0.68 13.43 31.06
CA TYR A 133 -0.90 13.26 29.63
C TYR A 133 0.41 13.34 28.83
N LEU A 134 1.22 14.39 29.02
CA LEU A 134 2.47 14.55 28.28
C LEU A 134 3.49 13.44 28.59
N LYS A 135 3.52 12.95 29.83
CA LYS A 135 4.40 11.83 30.20
C LYS A 135 3.96 10.53 29.53
N VAL A 136 2.67 10.22 29.51
CA VAL A 136 2.17 9.01 28.83
C VAL A 136 2.20 9.15 27.30
N ASP A 137 2.04 10.34 26.75
CA ASP A 137 2.19 10.61 25.32
C ASP A 137 3.60 10.28 24.83
N SER A 138 4.62 10.59 25.63
CA SER A 138 6.01 10.22 25.31
C SER A 138 6.26 8.71 25.22
N LEU A 139 5.35 7.89 25.76
CA LEU A 139 5.41 6.43 25.67
C LEU A 139 4.67 5.87 24.47
N TYR A 140 3.80 6.63 23.80
CA TYR A 140 2.85 6.08 22.84
C TYR A 140 3.55 5.43 21.63
N ALA A 141 4.40 6.19 20.94
CA ALA A 141 5.18 5.69 19.80
C ALA A 141 6.11 4.54 20.20
N LEU A 142 6.76 4.66 21.36
CA LEU A 142 7.64 3.63 21.90
C LEU A 142 6.86 2.34 22.17
N THR A 143 5.65 2.43 22.70
CA THR A 143 4.81 1.27 23.00
C THR A 143 4.46 0.50 21.73
N ILE A 144 4.06 1.20 20.66
CA ILE A 144 3.81 0.60 19.35
C ILE A 144 5.07 -0.12 18.83
N ALA A 145 6.23 0.51 18.93
CA ALA A 145 7.50 -0.09 18.50
C ALA A 145 7.89 -1.33 19.32
N LEU A 146 7.78 -1.24 20.66
CA LEU A 146 8.02 -2.36 21.55
C LEU A 146 7.07 -3.50 21.26
N GLN A 147 5.83 -3.20 20.89
CA GLN A 147 4.79 -4.19 20.63
C GLN A 147 5.01 -4.92 19.30
N LEU A 148 5.19 -4.17 18.20
CA LEU A 148 5.00 -4.69 16.85
C LEU A 148 6.29 -5.00 16.08
N TYR A 149 7.39 -4.31 16.37
CA TYR A 149 8.64 -4.45 15.60
C TYR A 149 9.88 -4.10 16.44
N GLN A 150 9.97 -4.69 17.62
CA GLN A 150 11.06 -4.42 18.56
C GLN A 150 12.44 -4.80 18.01
N THR A 151 12.53 -5.89 17.22
CA THR A 151 13.82 -6.39 16.72
C THR A 151 14.02 -6.05 15.25
N GLN A 152 15.29 -5.90 14.83
CA GLN A 152 15.61 -5.71 13.41
C GLN A 152 15.06 -6.84 12.53
N HIS A 153 15.06 -8.09 13.02
CA HIS A 153 14.47 -9.21 12.26
C HIS A 153 12.97 -9.00 11.99
N GLN A 154 12.20 -8.53 12.97
CA GLN A 154 10.77 -8.21 12.78
C GLN A 154 10.59 -7.09 11.76
N VAL A 155 11.37 -6.00 11.89
CA VAL A 155 11.37 -4.88 10.94
C VAL A 155 11.65 -5.36 9.52
N ASP A 156 12.68 -6.18 9.35
CA ASP A 156 13.10 -6.75 8.06
C ASP A 156 11.98 -7.62 7.45
N VAL A 157 11.39 -8.52 8.23
CA VAL A 157 10.30 -9.41 7.77
C VAL A 157 9.09 -8.60 7.34
N PHE A 158 8.61 -7.70 8.19
CA PHE A 158 7.36 -6.98 7.95
C PHE A 158 7.48 -5.89 6.88
N SER A 159 8.67 -5.31 6.68
CA SER A 159 8.86 -4.28 5.66
C SER A 159 9.24 -4.84 4.27
N SER A 160 9.68 -6.10 4.20
CA SER A 160 10.19 -6.70 2.96
C SER A 160 9.22 -6.60 1.77
N PRO A 161 7.93 -6.97 1.86
CA PRO A 161 7.03 -6.93 0.70
C PRO A 161 6.79 -5.51 0.15
N PHE A 162 6.76 -4.51 1.03
CA PHE A 162 6.70 -3.10 0.64
C PHE A 162 7.95 -2.71 -0.16
N PHE A 163 9.13 -3.01 0.38
CA PHE A 163 10.39 -2.65 -0.26
C PHE A 163 10.67 -3.38 -1.56
N GLU A 164 10.26 -4.64 -1.68
CA GLU A 164 10.31 -5.37 -2.96
C GLU A 164 9.48 -4.65 -4.03
N SER A 165 8.29 -4.17 -3.66
CA SER A 165 7.43 -3.40 -4.56
C SER A 165 8.08 -2.06 -4.94
N LEU A 166 8.61 -1.32 -3.95
CA LEU A 166 9.30 -0.05 -4.16
C LEU A 166 10.48 -0.19 -5.13
N LEU A 167 11.37 -1.17 -4.89
CA LEU A 167 12.51 -1.43 -5.77
C LEU A 167 12.05 -1.84 -7.18
N SER A 168 10.99 -2.64 -7.29
CA SER A 168 10.43 -3.01 -8.60
C SER A 168 9.97 -1.80 -9.41
N TYR A 169 9.37 -0.79 -8.77
CA TYR A 169 8.97 0.45 -9.44
C TYR A 169 10.17 1.26 -9.90
N PHE A 170 11.20 1.41 -9.06
CA PHE A 170 12.43 2.10 -9.47
C PHE A 170 13.16 1.36 -10.59
N ASP A 171 13.32 0.04 -10.50
CA ASP A 171 13.92 -0.76 -11.57
C ASP A 171 13.13 -0.64 -12.89
N SER A 172 11.79 -0.62 -12.81
CA SER A 172 10.93 -0.45 -13.99
C SER A 172 11.10 0.93 -14.62
N ALA A 173 11.20 1.98 -13.81
CA ALA A 173 11.43 3.34 -14.29
C ALA A 173 12.80 3.49 -14.97
N LEU A 174 13.84 2.86 -14.42
CA LEU A 174 15.21 2.92 -14.94
C LEU A 174 15.42 2.09 -16.21
N THR A 175 14.71 0.96 -16.35
CA THR A 175 14.84 0.07 -17.52
C THR A 175 14.00 0.51 -18.73
N GLN A 176 13.24 1.62 -18.61
CA GLN A 176 12.36 2.16 -19.65
C GLN A 176 11.44 1.09 -20.28
N GLN A 177 10.93 0.16 -19.47
CA GLN A 177 9.91 -0.78 -19.95
C GLN A 177 8.66 0.03 -20.33
N ALA A 178 8.42 0.15 -21.64
CA ALA A 178 7.48 1.09 -22.26
C ALA A 178 6.03 0.98 -21.75
N ASP A 179 5.66 -0.17 -21.18
CA ASP A 179 4.32 -0.45 -20.67
C ASP A 179 4.11 -0.02 -19.20
N LYS A 180 5.14 0.50 -18.51
CA LYS A 180 5.09 0.94 -17.10
C LYS A 180 5.54 2.38 -16.90
N ASN A 181 4.88 3.33 -17.57
CA ASN A 181 5.12 4.79 -17.43
C ASN A 181 4.60 5.39 -16.10
N GLN A 182 4.70 4.66 -14.98
CA GLN A 182 4.28 5.13 -13.67
C GLN A 182 5.30 6.14 -13.13
N LYS A 183 4.88 7.40 -13.03
CA LYS A 183 5.73 8.50 -12.52
C LYS A 183 5.55 8.77 -11.03
N TYR A 184 4.42 8.38 -10.48
CA TYR A 184 4.05 8.67 -9.10
C TYR A 184 3.15 7.57 -8.56
N ILE A 185 3.47 7.11 -7.35
CA ILE A 185 2.78 6.03 -6.66
C ILE A 185 2.56 6.48 -5.23
N ILE A 186 1.31 6.35 -4.76
CA ILE A 186 0.93 6.73 -3.41
C ILE A 186 0.46 5.47 -2.69
N TYR A 187 1.03 5.24 -1.51
CA TYR A 187 0.50 4.29 -0.54
C TYR A 187 -0.20 5.09 0.56
N SER A 188 -1.53 5.01 0.60
CA SER A 188 -2.32 5.54 1.72
C SER A 188 -2.41 4.45 2.78
N ALA A 189 -1.76 4.64 3.92
CA ALA A 189 -1.56 3.61 4.93
C ALA A 189 -1.72 4.18 6.35
N HIS A 190 -1.27 3.43 7.35
CA HIS A 190 -1.39 3.78 8.76
C HIS A 190 -0.09 4.37 9.34
N ASP A 191 -0.22 5.02 10.49
CA ASP A 191 0.86 5.42 11.38
C ASP A 191 1.87 4.29 11.66
N ILE A 192 1.37 3.07 11.93
CA ILE A 192 2.21 1.87 12.13
C ILE A 192 3.06 1.54 10.90
N ASN A 193 2.58 1.85 9.69
CA ASN A 193 3.35 1.66 8.46
C ASN A 193 4.46 2.68 8.36
N VAL A 194 4.14 3.96 8.61
CA VAL A 194 5.14 5.03 8.61
C VAL A 194 6.24 4.71 9.61
N GLN A 195 5.89 4.26 10.81
CA GLN A 195 6.86 3.96 11.86
C GLN A 195 7.69 2.70 11.55
N LEU A 196 7.07 1.62 11.06
CA LEU A 196 7.77 0.40 10.62
C LEU A 196 8.76 0.71 9.49
N ILE A 197 8.31 1.43 8.46
CA ILE A 197 9.16 1.77 7.32
C ILE A 197 10.26 2.75 7.73
N ALA A 198 9.98 3.74 8.60
CA ALA A 198 11.03 4.58 9.18
C ALA A 198 12.05 3.74 9.95
N SER A 199 11.62 2.68 10.65
CA SER A 199 12.52 1.77 11.35
C SER A 199 13.41 1.00 10.37
N ALA A 200 12.84 0.48 9.28
CA ALA A 200 13.59 -0.23 8.26
C ALA A 200 14.60 0.66 7.52
N LEU A 201 14.32 1.96 7.42
CA LEU A 201 15.27 2.95 6.89
C LEU A 201 16.30 3.43 7.92
N ASN A 202 16.33 2.83 9.11
CA ASN A 202 17.17 3.22 10.23
C ASN A 202 16.98 4.70 10.65
N PHE A 203 15.77 5.25 10.47
CA PHE A 203 15.38 6.55 11.02
C PHE A 203 14.83 6.42 12.44
N THR A 204 14.47 5.21 12.86
CA THR A 204 14.08 4.94 14.25
C THR A 204 14.31 3.47 14.57
N SER A 205 14.18 3.11 15.85
CA SER A 205 14.08 1.74 16.33
C SER A 205 13.46 1.74 17.73
N ALA A 206 12.97 0.59 18.19
CA ALA A 206 12.48 0.46 19.55
C ALA A 206 13.58 0.79 20.58
N GLU A 207 14.83 0.39 20.31
CA GLU A 207 15.98 0.71 21.15
C GLU A 207 16.27 2.21 21.19
N CYS A 208 16.26 2.90 20.05
CA CYS A 208 16.57 4.34 20.02
C CYS A 208 15.47 5.15 20.75
N MET A 209 14.20 4.77 20.56
CA MET A 209 13.07 5.35 21.29
C MET A 209 13.20 5.10 22.79
N ALA A 210 13.57 3.88 23.19
CA ALA A 210 13.78 3.53 24.59
C ALA A 210 14.96 4.28 25.20
N GLN A 211 16.07 4.48 24.47
CA GLN A 211 17.21 5.27 24.93
C GLN A 211 16.79 6.71 25.27
N VAL A 212 16.02 7.34 24.38
CA VAL A 212 15.45 8.68 24.63
C VAL A 212 14.59 8.68 25.90
N TYR A 213 13.66 7.73 26.02
CA TYR A 213 12.76 7.64 27.17
C TYR A 213 13.47 7.35 28.50
N LEU A 214 14.49 6.49 28.48
CA LEU A 214 15.29 6.11 29.63
C LEU A 214 16.33 7.18 30.01
N GLY A 215 16.52 8.22 29.20
CA GLY A 215 17.54 9.26 29.40
C GLY A 215 18.96 8.76 29.17
N GLN A 216 19.14 7.82 28.24
CA GLN A 216 20.41 7.24 27.84
C GLN A 216 21.00 7.96 26.62
N GLU A 217 22.27 7.71 26.32
CA GLU A 217 22.88 8.18 25.08
C GLU A 217 22.21 7.48 23.88
N VAL A 218 21.76 8.29 22.91
CA VAL A 218 21.07 7.79 21.71
C VAL A 218 22.11 7.37 20.67
N SER A 219 22.15 6.08 20.36
CA SER A 219 23.15 5.52 19.43
C SER A 219 22.90 5.93 17.97
N ASN A 220 21.63 6.17 17.60
CA ASN A 220 21.23 6.58 16.26
C ASN A 220 20.93 8.08 16.19
N LYS A 221 21.78 8.83 15.48
CA LYS A 221 21.60 10.28 15.28
C LYS A 221 20.33 10.66 14.54
N ASN A 222 19.74 9.73 13.78
CA ASN A 222 18.50 9.95 13.04
C ASN A 222 17.25 9.62 13.85
N CYS A 223 17.35 9.20 15.12
CA CYS A 223 16.24 8.65 15.90
C CYS A 223 15.02 9.58 15.96
N ILE A 224 13.99 9.25 15.17
CA ILE A 224 12.64 9.80 15.28
C ILE A 224 11.97 9.05 16.42
N TYR A 225 11.71 9.72 17.54
CA TYR A 225 11.10 9.10 18.72
C TYR A 225 9.67 9.56 19.01
N THR A 226 9.14 10.47 18.19
CA THR A 226 7.77 10.97 18.30
C THR A 226 6.81 10.15 17.45
N TYR A 227 5.56 10.06 17.88
CA TYR A 227 4.49 9.40 17.13
C TYR A 227 4.28 10.09 15.75
N PRO A 228 4.14 9.32 14.64
CA PRO A 228 3.77 9.91 13.36
C PRO A 228 2.33 10.41 13.40
N GLY A 229 2.16 11.73 13.52
CA GLY A 229 0.84 12.39 13.49
C GLY A 229 0.11 12.25 12.15
N PHE A 230 -1.11 12.78 12.09
CA PHE A 230 -1.92 12.75 10.87
C PHE A 230 -1.19 13.33 9.66
N ALA A 231 -1.39 12.69 8.51
CA ALA A 231 -0.73 13.02 7.23
C ALA A 231 0.81 12.97 7.27
N SER A 232 1.40 12.28 8.26
CA SER A 232 2.82 11.95 8.22
C SER A 232 3.13 11.15 6.96
N ASN A 233 4.28 11.43 6.36
CA ASN A 233 4.66 10.83 5.09
C ASN A 233 6.16 10.55 5.02
N ILE A 234 6.49 9.50 4.28
CA ILE A 234 7.82 9.24 3.77
C ILE A 234 7.75 9.32 2.25
N ILE A 235 8.59 10.16 1.65
CA ILE A 235 8.66 10.35 0.21
C ILE A 235 10.00 9.81 -0.27
N TRP A 236 9.97 8.95 -1.28
CA TRP A 236 11.16 8.52 -2.00
C TRP A 236 11.13 9.11 -3.40
N GLU A 237 12.21 9.80 -3.75
CA GLU A 237 12.36 10.44 -5.05
C GLU A 237 13.52 9.78 -5.78
N LEU A 238 13.27 9.28 -6.98
CA LEU A 238 14.30 8.81 -7.90
C LEU A 238 14.72 9.97 -8.80
N TRP A 239 16.00 10.35 -8.71
CA TRP A 239 16.60 11.44 -9.46
C TRP A 239 17.67 10.92 -10.41
N GLU A 240 17.90 11.68 -11.47
CA GLU A 240 18.98 11.50 -12.43
C GLU A 240 19.84 12.77 -12.44
N GLU A 241 21.16 12.62 -12.32
CA GLU A 241 22.09 13.75 -12.39
C GLU A 241 22.33 14.14 -13.86
N GLU A 242 22.17 15.44 -14.20
CA GLU A 242 22.17 15.90 -15.59
C GLU A 242 23.49 15.62 -16.33
N GLN A 243 24.62 15.63 -15.62
CA GLN A 243 25.94 15.53 -16.24
C GLN A 243 26.42 14.09 -16.41
N THR A 244 26.15 13.23 -15.42
CA THR A 244 26.66 11.86 -15.40
C THR A 244 25.61 10.82 -15.76
N HIS A 245 24.33 11.21 -15.79
CA HIS A 245 23.19 10.29 -15.87
C HIS A 245 23.17 9.24 -14.75
N ASP A 246 23.85 9.53 -13.64
CA ASP A 246 23.82 8.67 -12.45
C ASP A 246 22.49 8.85 -11.71
N HIS A 247 21.96 7.73 -11.24
CA HIS A 247 20.69 7.70 -10.53
C HIS A 247 20.90 7.68 -9.02
N TYR A 248 20.13 8.48 -8.30
CA TYR A 248 20.17 8.55 -6.85
C TYR A 248 18.78 8.70 -6.25
N ILE A 249 18.66 8.31 -4.99
CA ILE A 249 17.46 8.39 -4.18
C ILE A 249 17.62 9.54 -3.17
N LYS A 250 16.57 10.33 -3.04
CA LYS A 250 16.33 11.18 -1.86
C LYS A 250 15.17 10.62 -1.08
N VAL A 251 15.28 10.66 0.25
CA VAL A 251 14.20 10.26 1.15
C VAL A 251 13.85 11.43 2.04
N LEU A 252 12.57 11.77 2.11
CA LEU A 252 12.05 12.82 2.98
C LEU A 252 11.11 12.20 4.01
N TYR A 253 11.25 12.58 5.27
CA TYR A 253 10.26 12.33 6.32
C TYR A 253 9.62 13.66 6.71
N ASN A 254 8.32 13.80 6.50
CA ASN A 254 7.58 15.04 6.76
C ASN A 254 8.26 16.29 6.15
N GLY A 255 8.74 16.16 4.90
CA GLY A 255 9.44 17.22 4.18
C GLY A 255 10.91 17.45 4.58
N THR A 256 11.43 16.73 5.57
CA THR A 256 12.85 16.81 5.97
C THR A 256 13.66 15.74 5.25
N GLU A 257 14.67 16.15 4.47
CA GLU A 257 15.59 15.21 3.81
C GLU A 257 16.41 14.43 4.84
N MET A 258 16.31 13.10 4.76
CA MET A 258 16.92 12.12 5.66
C MET A 258 18.20 11.51 5.07
N ASN A 259 19.17 11.20 5.93
CA ASN A 259 20.41 10.54 5.53
C ASN A 259 20.28 9.02 5.64
N ILE A 260 19.90 8.38 4.54
CA ILE A 260 19.66 6.93 4.48
C ILE A 260 20.93 6.10 4.30
N CYS A 261 21.98 6.65 3.68
CA CYS A 261 23.19 5.89 3.34
C CYS A 261 24.36 6.16 4.28
N ASN A 262 24.10 6.83 5.40
CA ASN A 262 25.08 7.18 6.44
C ASN A 262 26.33 7.85 5.86
N THR A 263 26.16 8.64 4.81
CA THR A 263 27.24 9.43 4.19
C THR A 263 27.08 10.90 4.58
N ASP A 264 28.09 11.74 4.36
CA ASP A 264 27.93 13.19 4.57
C ASP A 264 26.94 13.83 3.58
N SER A 265 26.53 13.08 2.54
CA SER A 265 25.55 13.48 1.54
C SER A 265 24.15 12.94 1.86
N LYS A 266 23.14 13.77 1.60
CA LYS A 266 21.72 13.38 1.59
C LYS A 266 21.26 12.73 0.28
N LYS A 267 22.12 12.76 -0.75
CA LYS A 267 21.93 11.97 -1.98
C LYS A 267 22.51 10.57 -1.75
N CYS A 268 21.69 9.53 -1.92
CA CYS A 268 22.19 8.16 -1.94
C CYS A 268 22.14 7.57 -3.34
N SER A 269 23.25 7.05 -3.87
CA SER A 269 23.21 6.40 -5.18
C SER A 269 22.21 5.23 -5.17
N TYR A 270 21.46 5.08 -6.27
CA TYR A 270 20.42 4.05 -6.34
C TYR A 270 20.98 2.65 -6.11
N LYS A 271 22.19 2.38 -6.59
CA LYS A 271 22.89 1.11 -6.35
C LYS A 271 23.12 0.83 -4.87
N ILE A 272 23.59 1.82 -4.10
CA ILE A 272 23.83 1.66 -2.66
C ILE A 272 22.49 1.50 -1.94
N PHE A 273 21.50 2.33 -2.26
CA PHE A 273 20.15 2.22 -1.69
C PHE A 273 19.56 0.83 -1.93
N LYS A 274 19.58 0.35 -3.17
CA LYS A 274 19.09 -0.99 -3.53
C LYS A 274 19.79 -2.07 -2.73
N GLN A 275 21.11 -2.02 -2.61
CA GLN A 275 21.87 -2.99 -1.82
C GLN A 275 21.50 -2.96 -0.33
N LEU A 276 21.30 -1.77 0.26
CA LEU A 276 20.84 -1.64 1.64
C LEU A 276 19.49 -2.34 1.84
N ILE A 277 18.53 -2.06 0.95
CA ILE A 277 17.20 -2.66 0.99
C ILE A 277 17.21 -4.17 0.70
N GLU A 278 18.09 -4.64 -0.18
CA GLU A 278 18.25 -6.07 -0.47
C GLU A 278 18.91 -6.83 0.70
N ASN A 279 19.81 -6.21 1.46
CA ASN A 279 20.45 -6.85 2.62
C ASN A 279 19.46 -7.13 3.78
N GLN A 280 18.46 -6.27 3.94
CA GLN A 280 17.37 -6.45 4.91
C GLN A 280 16.23 -7.33 4.37
N ARG A 281 16.31 -7.77 3.11
CA ARG A 281 15.25 -8.59 2.51
C ARG A 281 15.11 -9.93 3.24
N ARG A 282 13.86 -10.29 3.53
CA ARG A 282 13.45 -11.58 4.06
C ARG A 282 12.35 -12.16 3.20
N ASP A 283 12.23 -13.48 3.22
CA ASP A 283 11.14 -14.18 2.57
C ASP A 283 9.92 -14.16 3.51
N PHE A 284 9.05 -13.16 3.33
CA PHE A 284 7.88 -12.96 4.19
C PHE A 284 7.00 -14.22 4.28
N GLN A 285 6.76 -14.90 3.16
CA GLN A 285 5.92 -16.11 3.12
C GLN A 285 6.53 -17.24 3.96
N LYS A 286 7.84 -17.48 3.79
CA LYS A 286 8.57 -18.49 4.56
C LYS A 286 8.63 -18.14 6.05
N GLU A 287 8.97 -16.90 6.38
CA GLU A 287 9.12 -16.44 7.76
C GLU A 287 7.78 -16.50 8.50
N CYS A 288 6.70 -16.05 7.87
CA CYS A 288 5.36 -16.06 8.46
C CYS A 288 4.63 -17.39 8.30
N SER A 289 5.18 -18.36 7.56
CA SER A 289 4.51 -19.64 7.27
C SER A 289 3.13 -19.46 6.63
N VAL A 290 3.01 -18.45 5.76
CA VAL A 290 1.80 -18.18 4.99
C VAL A 290 2.00 -18.77 3.60
N GLU A 291 1.22 -19.78 3.27
CA GLU A 291 0.96 -20.12 1.87
C GLU A 291 0.00 -19.06 1.35
N ILE A 292 0.53 -17.96 0.81
CA ILE A 292 -0.31 -17.04 0.06
C ILE A 292 -0.66 -17.82 -1.20
N GLU A 293 -1.89 -18.35 -1.26
CA GLU A 293 -2.41 -18.95 -2.48
C GLU A 293 -2.14 -17.93 -3.59
N PRO A 294 -1.34 -18.27 -4.61
CA PRO A 294 -1.09 -17.34 -5.69
C PRO A 294 -2.45 -16.91 -6.18
N ILE A 295 -2.71 -15.60 -6.28
CA ILE A 295 -3.89 -15.10 -6.98
C ILE A 295 -3.87 -15.87 -8.28
N ILE A 296 -4.80 -16.79 -8.42
CA ILE A 296 -4.97 -17.53 -9.66
C ILE A 296 -5.45 -16.41 -10.58
N GLU A 297 -4.52 -15.72 -11.25
CA GLU A 297 -4.77 -15.32 -12.63
C GLU A 297 -5.40 -16.57 -13.20
N GLU A 298 -6.70 -16.53 -13.49
CA GLU A 298 -7.41 -17.63 -14.11
C GLU A 298 -6.67 -17.92 -15.42
N LYS A 299 -5.58 -18.69 -15.33
CA LYS A 299 -4.85 -19.20 -16.44
C LYS A 299 -5.85 -20.14 -17.03
N VAL A 300 -6.54 -19.66 -18.06
CA VAL A 300 -7.48 -20.43 -18.86
C VAL A 300 -6.83 -21.80 -19.02
N PRO A 301 -7.40 -22.86 -18.42
CA PRO A 301 -6.70 -24.12 -18.33
C PRO A 301 -6.27 -24.55 -19.72
N VAL A 302 -5.06 -25.11 -19.87
CA VAL A 302 -4.53 -25.50 -21.19
C VAL A 302 -5.51 -26.41 -21.95
N TRP A 303 -6.31 -27.20 -21.22
CA TRP A 303 -7.38 -28.01 -21.79
C TRP A 303 -8.52 -27.18 -22.40
N MET A 304 -8.91 -26.03 -21.82
CA MET A 304 -9.89 -25.11 -22.40
C MET A 304 -9.38 -24.47 -23.70
N ILE A 305 -8.10 -24.08 -23.75
CA ILE A 305 -7.48 -23.59 -24.99
C ILE A 305 -7.48 -24.70 -26.05
N THR A 306 -7.08 -25.91 -25.67
CA THR A 306 -7.08 -27.08 -26.57
C THR A 306 -8.49 -27.39 -27.10
N LEU A 307 -9.51 -27.40 -26.23
CA LEU A 307 -10.90 -27.62 -26.63
C LEU A 307 -11.41 -26.51 -27.57
N SER A 308 -11.04 -25.25 -27.31
CA SER A 308 -11.41 -24.13 -28.17
C SER A 308 -10.81 -24.28 -29.58
N ILE A 309 -9.55 -24.73 -29.67
CA ILE A 309 -8.89 -25.01 -30.96
C ILE A 309 -9.59 -26.16 -31.69
N ILE A 310 -9.90 -27.26 -31.00
CA ILE A 310 -10.62 -28.42 -31.58
C ILE A 310 -11.99 -27.98 -32.09
N PHE A 311 -12.73 -27.20 -31.29
CA PHE A 311 -14.05 -26.69 -31.66
C PHE A 311 -13.99 -25.79 -32.91
N LEU A 312 -13.01 -24.88 -32.98
CA LEU A 312 -12.79 -24.04 -34.17
C LEU A 312 -12.46 -24.89 -35.41
N PHE A 313 -11.69 -25.97 -35.25
CA PHE A 313 -11.35 -26.87 -36.36
C PHE A 313 -12.57 -27.66 -36.88
N ILE A 314 -13.43 -28.13 -35.97
CA ILE A 314 -14.69 -28.80 -36.32
C ILE A 314 -15.62 -27.81 -37.04
N LEU A 315 -15.74 -26.58 -36.52
CA LEU A 315 -16.60 -25.56 -37.11
C LEU A 315 -16.12 -25.17 -38.52
N PHE A 316 -14.81 -25.01 -38.70
CA PHE A 316 -14.20 -24.75 -40.00
C PHE A 316 -14.44 -25.92 -40.98
N SER A 317 -14.27 -27.16 -40.52
CA SER A 317 -14.52 -28.37 -41.31
C SER A 317 -15.99 -28.49 -41.73
N MET A 318 -16.92 -28.16 -40.83
CA MET A 318 -18.36 -28.10 -41.13
C MET A 318 -18.68 -27.03 -42.17
N ILE A 319 -18.10 -25.82 -42.05
CA ILE A 319 -18.28 -24.76 -43.04
C ILE A 319 -17.77 -25.21 -44.41
N LEU A 320 -16.57 -25.79 -44.49
CA LEU A 320 -16.03 -26.33 -45.74
C LEU A 320 -16.92 -27.44 -46.32
N TYR A 321 -17.43 -28.33 -45.48
CA TYR A 321 -18.34 -29.39 -45.90
C TYR A 321 -19.64 -28.81 -46.50
N ILE A 322 -20.26 -27.84 -45.82
CA ILE A 322 -21.46 -27.15 -46.30
C ILE A 322 -21.20 -26.43 -47.63
N LEU A 323 -20.05 -25.77 -47.78
CA LEU A 323 -19.65 -25.12 -49.02
C LEU A 323 -19.47 -26.14 -50.16
N CYS A 324 -18.80 -27.26 -49.91
CA CYS A 324 -18.65 -28.36 -50.88
C CYS A 324 -19.99 -28.97 -51.27
N LEU A 325 -20.88 -29.23 -50.30
CA LEU A 325 -22.21 -29.77 -50.55
C LEU A 325 -23.06 -28.80 -51.38
N SER A 326 -23.02 -27.51 -51.03
CA SER A 326 -23.71 -26.44 -51.76
C SER A 326 -23.22 -26.34 -53.20
N LYS A 327 -21.91 -26.47 -53.43
CA LYS A 327 -21.32 -26.50 -54.78
C LYS A 327 -21.82 -27.70 -55.58
N LYS A 328 -21.80 -28.90 -54.99
CA LYS A 328 -22.26 -30.14 -55.63
C LYS A 328 -23.76 -30.10 -55.96
N LEU A 329 -24.59 -29.57 -55.06
CA LEU A 329 -26.02 -29.38 -55.31
C LEU A 329 -26.27 -28.36 -56.42
N ARG A 330 -25.48 -27.30 -56.51
CA ARG A 330 -25.56 -26.31 -57.60
C ARG A 330 -25.15 -26.88 -58.94
N GLU A 331 -24.14 -27.75 -58.98
CA GLU A 331 -23.74 -28.49 -60.19
C GLU A 331 -24.84 -29.47 -60.62
N ASN A 332 -25.35 -30.29 -59.70
CA ASN A 332 -26.43 -31.25 -59.97
C ASN A 332 -27.77 -30.59 -60.35
N GLY A 333 -28.06 -29.42 -59.77
CA GLY A 333 -29.23 -28.63 -60.13
C GLY A 333 -29.12 -28.01 -61.52
N LYS A 334 -27.90 -27.63 -61.96
CA LYS A 334 -27.65 -27.17 -63.33
C LYS A 334 -27.80 -28.29 -64.36
N THR A 335 -27.38 -29.52 -64.05
CA THR A 335 -27.59 -30.67 -64.95
C THR A 335 -29.07 -30.99 -65.11
N LYS A 336 -29.86 -31.02 -64.02
CA LYS A 336 -31.32 -31.24 -64.13
C LYS A 336 -32.06 -30.15 -64.91
N LEU A 337 -31.70 -28.88 -64.72
CA LEU A 337 -32.29 -27.76 -65.47
C LEU A 337 -31.95 -27.75 -66.97
N ASN A 338 -30.92 -28.49 -67.38
CA ASN A 338 -30.56 -28.65 -68.78
C ASN A 338 -31.23 -29.89 -69.42
N GLU A 339 -31.47 -30.95 -68.64
CA GLU A 339 -32.25 -32.12 -69.10
C GLU A 339 -33.71 -31.78 -69.36
N ASP A 340 -34.31 -30.87 -68.57
CA ASP A 340 -35.71 -30.42 -68.76
C ASP A 340 -35.88 -29.39 -69.91
N LYS A 341 -34.84 -29.10 -70.69
CA LYS A 341 -34.84 -28.10 -71.78
C LYS A 341 -34.65 -28.66 -73.19
N GLU A 342 -34.56 -29.98 -73.36
CA GLU A 342 -34.62 -30.60 -74.70
C GLU A 342 -36.08 -30.99 -75.04
N PRO A 343 -36.71 -30.35 -76.05
CA PRO A 343 -38.05 -30.71 -76.54
C PRO A 343 -38.06 -31.94 -77.45
#